data_AF-A0A7S1MKZ2-F1
#
_entry.id   AF-A0A7S1MKZ2-F1
#
_cell.length_a   1.000
_cell.length_b   1.000
_cell.length_c   1.000
_cell.angle_alpha   90.00
_cell.angle_beta   90.00
_cell.angle_gamma   90.00
#
_symmetry.space_group_name_H-M   'P 1'
#
loop_
_entity.id
_entity.type
_entity.pdbx_description
1 polymer ?
#
loop_
_entity_poly.entity_id
_entity_poly.type
_entity_poly.pdbx_seq_one_letter_code
_entity_poly.pdbx_strand_id
1 'polypeptide(L)'
;YVLSGASVEEVSGQLEDSLLVVSTIAASKYCAGGLKTQVDRWESDLRSTQETLDKWLEFQRNWMYLENIFSSSEIRQQWKHDARKFEGVDRTFRELMRRVHDLPSVHGSLMLNSRNLGAQFDRDNKLLESVLASIEQKLEDRRRSFPRFYFLSNDDLLDVLAKTKSPELIMPHMLKMFDGIKSLTLSSSNDITHINSMEGEKVELASKTIKAGRGQVEGWLVQLEKEMFSTLRKLAKATVEDYEQRGERTAWIFQHPVQLVLIASQTFWTRGVEAALESGADVPERMKEQQEINYQQLEDLAGLTGRKLSKVQRGVLSTLITIDVHGRDLVDEMVDNRVAGPTEFGWTKQLRCNWEQDTDGHGNMFIRQNNSRFVYGYEYLGAQGRLVITPLTDRVYMTITGALKLYLGAA
;
A
#
# COMPACT_ATOMS: atom_id res chain seq x y z
N TYR A 1 -19.85 27.67 13.29
CA TYR A 1 -19.39 27.73 14.68
C TYR A 1 -19.31 26.31 15.21
N VAL A 2 -18.30 26.00 16.01
CA VAL A 2 -18.15 24.72 16.72
C VAL A 2 -17.71 25.04 18.15
N LEU A 3 -18.02 24.16 19.11
CA LEU A 3 -17.52 24.26 20.47
C LEU A 3 -16.00 24.03 20.48
N SER A 4 -15.26 24.93 21.15
CA SER A 4 -13.81 24.84 21.31
C SER A 4 -13.43 23.80 22.36
N GLY A 5 -12.52 22.89 22.04
CA GLY A 5 -12.10 21.80 22.95
C GLY A 5 -11.65 22.28 24.33
N ALA A 6 -10.82 23.33 24.39
CA ALA A 6 -10.33 23.87 25.68
C ALA A 6 -11.45 24.41 26.59
N SER A 7 -12.48 25.03 26.01
CA SER A 7 -13.62 25.56 26.77
C SER A 7 -14.58 24.45 27.20
N VAL A 8 -14.68 23.38 26.40
CA VAL A 8 -15.47 22.20 26.73
C VAL A 8 -14.89 21.45 27.92
N GLU A 9 -13.56 21.27 27.97
CA GLU A 9 -12.88 20.59 29.09
C GLU A 9 -13.08 21.35 30.40
N GLU A 10 -12.95 22.68 30.39
CA GLU A 10 -13.18 23.54 31.56
C GLU A 10 -14.63 23.43 32.07
N VAL A 11 -15.61 23.53 31.16
CA VAL A 11 -17.04 23.42 31.52
C VAL A 11 -17.39 22.03 32.01
N SER A 12 -16.81 20.98 31.43
CA SER A 12 -17.04 19.59 31.86
C SER A 12 -16.49 19.35 33.26
N GLY A 13 -15.28 19.86 33.56
CA GLY A 13 -14.71 19.79 34.90
C GLY A 13 -15.56 20.52 35.94
N GLN A 14 -16.02 21.74 35.62
CA GLN A 14 -16.92 22.49 36.51
C GLN A 14 -18.26 21.78 36.75
N LEU A 15 -18.77 21.08 35.74
CA LEU A 15 -20.01 20.31 35.84
C LEU A 15 -19.86 19.08 36.72
N GLU A 16 -18.75 18.35 36.59
CA GLU A 16 -18.41 17.20 37.45
C GLU A 16 -18.21 17.61 38.91
N ASP A 17 -17.48 18.70 39.15
CA ASP A 17 -17.29 19.26 40.49
C ASP A 17 -18.64 19.67 41.11
N SER A 18 -19.51 20.32 40.33
CA SER A 18 -20.84 20.74 40.76
C SER A 18 -21.73 19.53 41.09
N LEU A 19 -21.68 18.47 40.28
CA LEU A 19 -22.39 17.21 40.53
C LEU A 19 -21.91 16.53 41.82
N LEU A 20 -20.61 16.53 42.09
CA LEU A 20 -20.03 15.98 43.32
C LEU A 20 -20.49 16.76 44.55
N VAL A 21 -20.53 18.10 44.46
CA VAL A 21 -21.04 18.97 45.54
C VAL A 21 -22.52 18.70 45.79
N VAL A 22 -23.35 18.65 44.75
CA VAL A 22 -24.79 18.37 44.86
C VAL A 22 -25.04 16.98 45.45
N SER A 23 -24.29 15.95 45.02
CA SER A 23 -24.38 14.59 45.57
C SER A 23 -23.97 14.54 47.04
N THR A 24 -22.97 15.33 47.45
CA THR A 24 -22.55 15.44 48.86
C THR A 24 -23.62 16.10 49.72
N ILE A 25 -24.27 17.16 49.19
CA ILE A 25 -25.40 17.83 49.84
C ILE A 25 -26.60 16.87 49.93
N ALA A 26 -26.87 16.07 48.90
CA ALA A 26 -27.93 15.06 48.89
C ALA A 26 -27.73 13.99 49.97
N ALA A 27 -26.49 13.55 50.20
CA ALA A 27 -26.14 12.57 51.23
C ALA A 27 -26.19 13.13 52.67
N SER A 28 -26.30 14.46 52.83
CA SER A 28 -26.33 15.11 54.13
C SER A 28 -27.67 14.91 54.84
N LYS A 29 -27.64 14.60 56.13
CA LYS A 29 -28.81 14.45 57.02
C LYS A 29 -29.73 15.69 57.06
N TYR A 30 -29.21 16.87 56.72
CA TYR A 30 -29.95 18.13 56.69
C TYR A 30 -30.76 18.33 55.39
N CYS A 31 -30.53 17.50 54.37
CA CYS A 31 -31.23 17.56 53.09
C CYS A 31 -32.65 16.97 53.17
N ALA A 32 -32.93 16.08 54.13
CA ALA A 32 -34.20 15.33 54.26
C ALA A 32 -35.48 16.19 54.48
N GLY A 33 -35.35 17.51 54.59
CA GLY A 33 -36.45 18.48 54.70
C GLY A 33 -36.74 19.24 53.40
N GLY A 34 -37.02 20.55 53.50
CA GLY A 34 -37.46 21.38 52.37
C GLY A 34 -36.44 21.57 51.23
N LEU A 35 -35.17 21.24 51.45
CA LEU A 35 -34.09 21.33 50.46
C LEU A 35 -34.06 20.15 49.48
N LYS A 36 -34.63 19.00 49.85
CA LYS A 36 -34.60 17.77 49.03
C LYS A 36 -35.08 18.01 47.61
N THR A 37 -36.24 18.66 47.45
CA THR A 37 -36.83 18.96 46.15
C THR A 37 -35.94 19.85 45.27
N GLN A 38 -35.17 20.76 45.88
CA GLN A 38 -34.25 21.63 45.15
C GLN A 38 -32.98 20.88 44.74
N VAL A 39 -32.45 20.05 45.64
CA VAL A 39 -31.26 19.23 45.40
C VAL A 39 -31.54 18.18 44.32
N ASP A 40 -32.66 17.46 44.41
CA ASP A 40 -33.09 16.47 43.41
C ASP A 40 -33.27 17.12 42.02
N ARG A 41 -33.80 18.35 41.99
CA ARG A 41 -33.93 19.11 40.74
C ARG A 41 -32.58 19.48 40.15
N TRP A 42 -31.68 20.06 40.95
CA TRP A 42 -30.33 20.42 40.48
C TRP A 42 -29.54 19.20 40.04
N GLU A 43 -29.65 18.08 40.76
CA GLU A 43 -29.00 16.84 40.36
C GLU A 43 -29.52 16.35 38.99
N SER A 44 -30.85 16.33 38.81
CA SER A 44 -31.46 15.97 37.53
C SER A 44 -31.06 16.91 36.40
N ASP A 45 -31.04 18.23 36.66
CA ASP A 45 -30.75 19.27 35.69
C ASP A 45 -29.26 19.23 35.27
N LEU A 46 -28.34 19.03 36.21
CA LEU A 46 -26.89 18.91 35.94
C LEU A 46 -26.56 17.60 35.22
N ARG A 47 -27.15 16.46 35.63
CA ARG A 47 -26.97 15.18 34.92
C ARG A 47 -27.48 15.26 33.49
N SER A 48 -28.68 15.82 33.29
CA SER A 48 -29.24 16.02 31.94
C SER A 48 -28.37 16.94 31.09
N THR A 49 -27.72 17.94 31.70
CA THR A 49 -26.80 18.85 31.00
C THR A 49 -25.53 18.11 30.57
N GLN A 50 -24.97 17.26 31.43
CA GLN A 50 -23.79 16.44 31.12
C GLN A 50 -24.07 15.49 29.95
N GLU A 51 -25.16 14.71 30.03
CA GLU A 51 -25.57 13.79 28.97
C GLU A 51 -25.81 14.52 27.63
N THR A 52 -26.40 15.72 27.67
CA THR A 52 -26.65 16.52 26.47
C THR A 52 -25.35 17.06 25.88
N LEU A 53 -24.40 17.47 26.73
CA LEU A 53 -23.08 17.93 26.29
C LEU A 53 -22.30 16.79 25.62
N ASP A 54 -22.25 15.61 26.21
CA ASP A 54 -21.56 14.44 25.65
C ASP A 54 -22.10 14.08 24.26
N LYS A 55 -23.43 14.01 24.13
CA LYS A 55 -24.11 13.76 22.85
C LYS A 55 -23.81 14.82 21.80
N TRP A 56 -23.70 16.09 22.21
CA TRP A 56 -23.33 17.18 21.31
C TRP A 56 -21.87 17.07 20.87
N LEU A 57 -20.94 16.73 21.76
CA LEU A 57 -19.54 16.56 21.39
C LEU A 57 -19.36 15.40 20.40
N GLU A 58 -20.08 14.30 20.61
CA GLU A 58 -20.16 13.20 19.66
C GLU A 58 -20.73 13.66 18.31
N PHE A 59 -21.82 14.42 18.34
CA PHE A 59 -22.45 14.97 17.14
C PHE A 59 -21.50 15.85 16.34
N GLN A 60 -20.81 16.76 17.03
CA GLN A 60 -19.84 17.67 16.43
C GLN A 60 -18.66 16.90 15.82
N ARG A 61 -18.12 15.89 16.53
CA ARG A 61 -17.02 15.06 16.02
C ARG A 61 -17.41 14.34 14.73
N ASN A 62 -18.55 13.65 14.74
CA ASN A 62 -19.03 12.90 13.58
C ASN A 62 -19.40 13.85 12.42
N TRP A 63 -19.99 15.00 12.72
CA TRP A 63 -20.33 16.03 11.72
C TRP A 63 -19.07 16.60 11.06
N MET A 64 -18.02 16.94 11.82
CA MET A 64 -16.77 17.47 11.25
C MET A 64 -16.09 16.47 10.31
N TYR A 65 -16.08 15.18 10.67
CA TYR A 65 -15.52 14.14 9.81
C TYR A 65 -16.31 14.01 8.49
N LEU A 66 -17.64 13.96 8.57
CA LEU A 66 -18.51 13.85 7.40
C LEU A 66 -18.52 15.14 6.55
N GLU A 67 -18.38 16.32 7.15
CA GLU A 67 -18.24 17.58 6.43
C GLU A 67 -17.00 17.55 5.54
N ASN A 68 -15.87 17.08 6.08
CA ASN A 68 -14.63 16.95 5.30
C ASN A 68 -14.80 16.01 4.10
N ILE A 69 -15.49 14.88 4.29
CA ILE A 69 -15.76 13.91 3.21
C ILE A 69 -16.70 14.49 2.14
N PHE A 70 -17.85 15.01 2.56
CA PHE A 70 -18.87 15.54 1.65
C PHE A 70 -18.54 16.94 1.13
N SER A 71 -17.42 17.56 1.54
CA SER A 71 -16.90 18.77 0.89
C SER A 71 -16.59 18.52 -0.59
N SER A 72 -16.13 17.31 -0.95
CA SER A 72 -15.87 16.90 -2.32
C SER A 72 -17.17 16.76 -3.13
N SER A 73 -17.22 17.41 -4.29
CA SER A 73 -18.38 17.34 -5.19
C SER A 73 -18.53 15.95 -5.82
N GLU A 74 -17.39 15.29 -6.08
CA GLU A 74 -17.29 13.97 -6.66
C GLU A 74 -17.86 12.92 -5.70
N ILE A 75 -17.48 12.97 -4.43
CA ILE A 75 -18.01 12.05 -3.41
C ILE A 75 -19.51 12.25 -3.23
N ARG A 76 -19.99 13.51 -3.17
CA ARG A 76 -21.43 13.81 -3.12
C ARG A 76 -22.20 13.25 -4.32
N GLN A 77 -21.60 13.30 -5.51
CA GLN A 77 -22.21 12.76 -6.72
C GLN A 77 -22.25 11.22 -6.71
N GLN A 78 -21.23 10.56 -6.16
CA GLN A 78 -21.20 9.10 -6.03
C GLN A 78 -22.16 8.59 -4.96
N TRP A 79 -22.24 9.28 -3.82
CA TRP A 79 -23.00 8.85 -2.63
C TRP A 79 -24.20 9.76 -2.35
N LYS A 80 -24.99 10.08 -3.38
CA LYS A 80 -26.11 11.05 -3.31
C LYS A 80 -27.08 10.82 -2.16
N HIS A 81 -27.41 9.56 -1.87
CA HIS A 81 -28.37 9.23 -0.81
C HIS A 81 -27.84 9.62 0.58
N ASP A 82 -26.58 9.32 0.86
CA ASP A 82 -25.96 9.64 2.15
C ASP A 82 -25.60 11.12 2.25
N ALA A 83 -25.20 11.75 1.12
CA ALA A 83 -25.01 13.19 1.04
C ALA A 83 -26.31 13.94 1.39
N ARG A 84 -27.47 13.51 0.87
CA ARG A 84 -28.78 14.11 1.21
C ARG A 84 -29.15 13.95 2.69
N LYS A 85 -28.86 12.77 3.28
CA LYS A 85 -29.04 12.55 4.72
C LYS A 85 -28.18 13.52 5.53
N PHE A 86 -26.90 13.65 5.16
CA PHE A 86 -25.96 14.56 5.82
C PHE A 86 -26.38 16.03 5.65
N GLU A 87 -26.83 16.47 4.47
CA GLU A 87 -27.29 17.84 4.22
C GLU A 87 -28.46 18.27 5.14
N GLY A 88 -29.36 17.33 5.46
CA GLY A 88 -30.44 17.58 6.41
C GLY A 88 -29.90 17.86 7.81
N VAL A 89 -28.95 17.04 8.25
CA VAL A 89 -28.31 17.16 9.57
C VAL A 89 -27.38 18.37 9.65
N ASP A 90 -26.66 18.68 8.57
CA ASP A 90 -25.80 19.86 8.45
C ASP A 90 -26.60 21.16 8.65
N ARG A 91 -27.78 21.27 8.04
CA ARG A 91 -28.66 22.42 8.24
C ARG A 91 -29.07 22.57 9.70
N THR A 92 -29.50 21.47 10.31
CA THR A 92 -29.90 21.42 11.72
C THR A 92 -28.75 21.84 12.64
N PHE A 93 -27.55 21.31 12.40
CA PHE A 93 -26.34 21.65 13.17
C PHE A 93 -25.99 23.13 13.03
N ARG A 94 -25.96 23.66 11.80
CA ARG A 94 -25.63 25.08 11.55
C ARG A 94 -26.64 26.04 12.18
N GLU A 95 -27.94 25.72 12.13
CA GLU A 95 -28.97 26.51 12.80
C GLU A 95 -28.82 26.49 14.32
N LEU A 96 -28.56 25.31 14.90
CA LEU A 96 -28.32 25.16 16.33
C LEU A 96 -27.09 25.96 16.77
N MET A 97 -25.96 25.80 16.07
CA MET A 97 -24.72 26.49 16.39
C MET A 97 -24.84 28.02 16.28
N ARG A 98 -25.71 28.55 15.41
CA ARG A 98 -26.04 29.99 15.39
C ARG A 98 -26.80 30.42 16.64
N ARG A 99 -27.85 29.68 17.03
CA ARG A 99 -28.61 29.99 18.25
C ARG A 99 -27.75 29.95 19.50
N VAL A 100 -26.83 28.98 19.57
CA VAL A 100 -25.85 28.84 20.66
C VAL A 100 -24.88 30.01 20.68
N HIS A 101 -24.42 30.46 19.51
CA HIS A 101 -23.54 31.62 19.43
C HIS A 101 -24.24 32.90 19.90
N ASP A 102 -25.51 33.08 19.56
CA ASP A 102 -26.32 34.26 19.95
C ASP A 102 -26.70 34.23 21.45
N LEU A 103 -26.72 33.05 22.08
CA LEU A 103 -27.03 32.84 23.50
C LEU A 103 -25.96 31.96 24.17
N PRO A 104 -24.79 32.53 24.51
CA PRO A 104 -23.63 31.76 24.97
C PRO A 104 -23.76 31.21 26.41
N SER A 105 -24.82 31.58 27.16
CA SER A 105 -25.00 31.08 28.53
C SER A 105 -25.60 29.68 28.53
N VAL A 106 -24.89 28.71 29.12
CA VAL A 106 -25.36 27.34 29.34
C VAL A 106 -26.70 27.32 30.10
N HIS A 107 -26.86 28.26 31.03
CA HIS A 107 -28.07 28.45 31.83
C HIS A 107 -29.23 29.12 31.05
N GLY A 108 -28.93 29.85 29.97
CA GLY A 108 -29.87 30.62 29.17
C GLY A 108 -30.64 29.74 28.21
N SER A 109 -31.70 29.09 28.69
CA SER A 109 -32.76 28.40 27.92
C SER A 109 -32.38 27.26 26.96
N LEU A 110 -31.13 27.12 26.51
CA LEU A 110 -30.75 26.12 25.50
C LEU A 110 -30.52 24.72 26.08
N MET A 111 -29.79 24.56 27.19
CA MET A 111 -29.52 23.23 27.77
C MET A 111 -30.56 22.81 28.81
N LEU A 112 -31.00 23.72 29.69
CA LEU A 112 -31.89 23.39 30.82
C LEU A 112 -33.39 23.45 30.49
N ASN A 113 -33.81 24.33 29.57
CA ASN A 113 -35.23 24.48 29.21
C ASN A 113 -35.63 23.73 27.93
N SER A 114 -34.67 23.29 27.12
CA SER A 114 -34.96 22.54 25.90
C SER A 114 -34.93 21.04 26.18
N ARG A 115 -35.98 20.53 26.85
CA ARG A 115 -36.18 19.08 27.10
C ARG A 115 -36.09 18.21 25.83
N ASN A 116 -36.18 18.83 24.64
CA ASN A 116 -36.13 18.17 23.36
C ASN A 116 -34.74 18.15 22.71
N LEU A 117 -33.74 18.86 23.24
CA LEU A 117 -32.42 19.00 22.59
C LEU A 117 -31.60 17.71 22.70
N GLY A 118 -31.59 17.05 23.86
CA GLY A 118 -30.97 15.73 24.02
C GLY A 118 -31.58 14.67 23.09
N ALA A 119 -32.92 14.65 22.97
CA ALA A 119 -33.62 13.76 22.04
C ALA A 119 -33.40 14.12 20.56
N GLN A 120 -33.07 15.37 20.27
CA GLN A 120 -32.66 15.80 18.94
C GLN A 120 -31.25 15.32 18.61
N PHE A 121 -30.28 15.51 19.49
CA PHE A 121 -28.92 14.98 19.31
C PHE A 121 -28.92 13.46 19.21
N ASP A 122 -29.72 12.73 19.99
CA ASP A 122 -29.83 11.27 19.86
C ASP A 122 -30.32 10.84 18.46
N ARG A 123 -31.27 11.58 17.88
CA ARG A 123 -31.78 11.29 16.54
C ARG A 123 -30.76 11.64 15.47
N ASP A 124 -30.10 12.78 15.59
CA ASP A 124 -29.12 13.26 14.63
C ASP A 124 -27.84 12.42 14.68
N ASN A 125 -27.37 12.01 15.86
CA ASN A 125 -26.25 11.07 16.05
C ASN A 125 -26.53 9.71 15.42
N LYS A 126 -27.71 9.11 15.67
CA LYS A 126 -28.11 7.85 15.02
C LYS A 126 -28.13 7.96 13.50
N LEU A 127 -28.52 9.12 12.98
CA LEU A 127 -28.50 9.37 11.54
C LEU A 127 -27.06 9.48 11.02
N LEU A 128 -26.18 10.20 11.72
CA LEU A 128 -24.76 10.28 11.36
C LEU A 128 -24.07 8.92 11.45
N GLU A 129 -24.32 8.13 12.48
CA GLU A 129 -23.83 6.75 12.63
C GLU A 129 -24.28 5.87 11.45
N SER A 130 -25.55 5.97 11.05
CA SER A 130 -26.05 5.25 9.87
C SER A 130 -25.32 5.67 8.58
N VAL A 131 -24.96 6.95 8.46
CA VAL A 131 -24.19 7.47 7.32
C VAL A 131 -22.74 6.96 7.37
N LEU A 132 -22.11 6.99 8.55
CA LEU A 132 -20.75 6.47 8.76
C LEU A 132 -20.65 4.98 8.41
N ALA A 133 -21.56 4.17 8.93
CA ALA A 133 -21.62 2.74 8.64
C ALA A 133 -21.82 2.48 7.13
N SER A 134 -22.65 3.29 6.46
CA SER A 134 -22.83 3.21 5.00
C SER A 134 -21.53 3.55 4.25
N ILE A 135 -20.78 4.56 4.69
CA ILE A 135 -19.49 4.94 4.09
C ILE A 135 -18.47 3.81 4.28
N GLU A 136 -18.35 3.25 5.49
CA GLU A 136 -17.44 2.12 5.75
C GLU A 136 -17.73 0.93 4.84
N GLN A 137 -19.00 0.54 4.71
CA GLN A 137 -19.41 -0.54 3.82
C GLN A 137 -19.02 -0.24 2.37
N LYS A 138 -19.21 1.00 1.91
CA LYS A 138 -18.85 1.41 0.55
C LYS A 138 -17.34 1.40 0.31
N LEU A 139 -16.55 1.87 1.28
CA LEU A 139 -15.09 1.80 1.20
C LEU A 139 -14.63 0.34 1.13
N GLU A 140 -15.26 -0.55 1.90
CA GLU A 140 -14.98 -1.99 1.85
C GLU A 140 -15.34 -2.61 0.49
N ASP A 141 -16.46 -2.22 -0.11
CA ASP A 141 -16.81 -2.66 -1.47
C ASP A 141 -15.79 -2.17 -2.53
N ARG A 142 -15.22 -0.98 -2.35
CA ARG A 142 -14.11 -0.49 -3.18
C ARG A 142 -12.84 -1.31 -2.98
N ARG A 143 -12.49 -1.63 -1.73
CA ARG A 143 -11.33 -2.50 -1.42
C ARG A 143 -11.47 -3.90 -2.01
N ARG A 144 -12.67 -4.48 -1.99
CA ARG A 144 -12.94 -5.76 -2.65
C ARG A 144 -12.78 -5.69 -4.17
N SER A 145 -13.13 -4.56 -4.77
CA SER A 145 -13.00 -4.34 -6.21
C SER A 145 -11.54 -4.19 -6.65
N PHE A 146 -10.70 -3.61 -5.79
CA PHE A 146 -9.26 -3.48 -6.00
C PHE A 146 -8.49 -3.70 -4.68
N PRO A 147 -8.02 -4.93 -4.40
CA PRO A 147 -7.45 -5.31 -3.11
C PRO A 147 -6.26 -4.47 -2.64
N ARG A 148 -5.50 -3.82 -3.53
CA ARG A 148 -4.40 -2.94 -3.11
C ARG A 148 -4.86 -1.71 -2.32
N PHE A 149 -6.16 -1.38 -2.33
CA PHE A 149 -6.71 -0.37 -1.43
C PHE A 149 -6.73 -0.78 0.05
N TYR A 150 -6.49 -2.05 0.39
CA TYR A 150 -6.26 -2.43 1.80
C TYR A 150 -4.96 -1.84 2.36
N PHE A 151 -4.00 -1.43 1.51
CA PHE A 151 -2.79 -0.72 1.93
C PHE A 151 -3.01 0.77 2.20
N LEU A 152 -4.18 1.31 1.84
CA LEU A 152 -4.54 2.70 2.07
C LEU A 152 -5.37 2.85 3.35
N SER A 153 -5.08 3.90 4.11
CA SER A 153 -5.96 4.38 5.18
C SER A 153 -7.32 4.81 4.61
N ASN A 154 -8.34 4.92 5.46
CA ASN A 154 -9.66 5.40 5.01
C ASN A 154 -9.55 6.81 4.40
N ASP A 155 -8.75 7.69 4.99
CA ASP A 155 -8.56 9.06 4.52
C ASP A 155 -7.84 9.11 3.17
N ASP A 156 -6.80 8.29 2.98
CA ASP A 156 -6.11 8.17 1.69
C ASP A 156 -7.05 7.64 0.60
N LEU A 157 -7.86 6.62 0.92
CA LEU A 157 -8.82 6.06 -0.03
C LEU A 157 -9.90 7.09 -0.41
N LEU A 158 -10.41 7.84 0.57
CA LEU A 158 -11.35 8.94 0.33
C LEU A 158 -10.72 10.03 -0.55
N ASP A 159 -9.45 10.37 -0.34
CA ASP A 159 -8.72 11.33 -1.17
C ASP A 159 -8.60 10.85 -2.63
N VAL A 160 -8.26 9.57 -2.83
CA VAL A 160 -8.21 8.94 -4.17
C VAL A 160 -9.60 8.98 -4.84
N LEU A 161 -10.67 8.69 -4.08
CA LEU A 161 -12.06 8.71 -4.57
C LEU A 161 -12.59 10.13 -4.81
N ALA A 162 -12.05 11.14 -4.15
CA ALA A 162 -12.39 12.54 -4.40
C ALA A 162 -11.78 13.06 -5.71
N LYS A 163 -10.64 12.50 -6.13
CA LYS A 163 -9.80 13.01 -7.22
C LYS A 163 -9.89 12.20 -8.52
N THR A 164 -11.02 11.51 -8.76
CA THR A 164 -11.14 10.54 -9.87
C THR A 164 -10.92 11.10 -11.27
N LYS A 165 -11.18 12.40 -11.48
CA LYS A 165 -11.09 13.05 -12.80
C LYS A 165 -9.67 13.42 -13.20
N SER A 166 -8.77 13.56 -12.23
CA SER A 166 -7.40 14.06 -12.44
C SER A 166 -6.40 13.03 -11.94
N PRO A 167 -5.95 12.10 -12.81
CA PRO A 167 -5.05 11.02 -12.44
C PRO A 167 -3.73 11.51 -11.82
N GLU A 168 -3.27 12.70 -12.22
CA GLU A 168 -2.07 13.34 -11.65
C GLU A 168 -2.15 13.55 -10.14
N LEU A 169 -3.35 13.77 -9.59
CA LEU A 169 -3.55 13.98 -8.16
C LEU A 169 -3.53 12.67 -7.36
N ILE A 170 -3.57 11.52 -8.04
CA ILE A 170 -3.49 10.18 -7.43
C ILE A 170 -2.01 9.74 -7.28
N MET A 171 -1.08 10.37 -8.00
CA MET A 171 0.35 10.03 -7.98
C MET A 171 0.98 9.91 -6.57
N PRO A 172 0.65 10.77 -5.58
CA PRO A 172 1.19 10.64 -4.22
C PRO A 172 0.84 9.31 -3.53
N HIS A 173 -0.26 8.66 -3.94
CA HIS A 173 -0.73 7.39 -3.39
C HIS A 173 -0.21 6.17 -4.14
N MET A 174 0.44 6.34 -5.30
CA MET A 174 0.89 5.22 -6.13
C MET A 174 1.91 4.33 -5.41
N LEU A 175 2.88 4.91 -4.70
CA LEU A 175 3.88 4.18 -3.92
C LEU A 175 3.28 3.42 -2.71
N LYS A 176 2.05 3.75 -2.30
CA LYS A 176 1.33 2.99 -1.26
C LYS A 176 0.61 1.77 -1.84
N MET A 177 0.25 1.80 -3.12
CA MET A 177 -0.48 0.73 -3.81
C MET A 177 0.42 -0.20 -4.64
N PHE A 178 1.53 0.33 -5.15
CA PHE A 178 2.50 -0.35 -6.00
C PHE A 178 3.89 -0.08 -5.46
N ASP A 179 4.74 -1.10 -5.46
CA ASP A 179 6.07 -1.00 -4.86
C ASP A 179 7.02 -0.15 -5.73
N GLY A 180 7.08 -0.42 -7.04
CA GLY A 180 8.00 0.27 -7.96
C GLY A 180 7.40 1.42 -8.78
N ILE A 181 6.09 1.69 -8.69
CA ILE A 181 5.46 2.76 -9.49
C ILE A 181 5.36 4.04 -8.66
N LYS A 182 6.23 5.01 -8.96
CA LYS A 182 6.17 6.36 -8.37
C LYS A 182 5.17 7.26 -9.10
N SER A 183 5.21 7.24 -10.42
CA SER A 183 4.33 8.07 -11.23
C SER A 183 4.04 7.43 -12.58
N LEU A 184 3.01 7.96 -13.25
CA LEU A 184 2.60 7.53 -14.57
C LEU A 184 2.80 8.66 -15.57
N THR A 185 3.24 8.33 -16.77
CA THR A 185 3.29 9.29 -17.88
C THR A 185 2.00 9.21 -18.68
N LEU A 186 1.24 10.30 -18.69
CA LEU A 186 -0.02 10.42 -19.42
C LEU A 186 0.22 11.08 -20.79
N SER A 187 -0.52 10.61 -21.81
CA SER A 187 -0.62 11.31 -23.08
C SER A 187 -1.51 12.56 -22.98
N SER A 188 -1.55 13.37 -24.05
CA SER A 188 -2.49 14.49 -24.16
C SER A 188 -3.98 14.09 -24.10
N SER A 189 -4.29 12.79 -24.31
CA SER A 189 -5.62 12.20 -24.20
C SER A 189 -5.92 11.58 -22.83
N ASN A 190 -5.03 11.74 -21.84
CA ASN A 190 -5.04 11.07 -20.53
C ASN A 190 -4.89 9.54 -20.60
N ASP A 191 -4.27 9.02 -21.66
CA ASP A 191 -3.96 7.59 -21.73
C ASP A 191 -2.62 7.32 -21.04
N ILE A 192 -2.56 6.28 -20.22
CA ILE A 192 -1.32 5.88 -19.54
C ILE A 192 -0.39 5.24 -20.57
N THR A 193 0.80 5.82 -20.74
CA THR A 193 1.79 5.37 -21.71
C THR A 193 2.99 4.69 -21.06
N HIS A 194 3.46 5.21 -19.92
CA HIS A 194 4.63 4.70 -19.23
C HIS A 194 4.40 4.62 -17.72
N ILE A 195 5.03 3.63 -17.10
CA ILE A 195 5.22 3.55 -15.66
C ILE A 195 6.63 4.07 -15.32
N ASN A 196 6.73 4.90 -14.29
CA ASN A 196 7.99 5.53 -13.88
C ASN A 196 8.34 5.13 -12.44
N SER A 197 9.60 4.72 -12.23
CA SER A 197 10.12 4.41 -10.90
C SER A 197 10.61 5.63 -10.13
N MET A 198 10.94 5.42 -8.84
CA MET A 198 11.52 6.45 -7.99
C MET A 198 12.92 6.88 -8.45
N GLU A 199 13.67 5.96 -9.05
CA GLU A 199 15.03 6.13 -9.55
C GLU A 199 15.08 6.86 -10.90
N GLY A 200 13.93 6.96 -11.58
CA GLY A 200 13.78 7.63 -12.87
C GLY A 200 13.82 6.69 -14.07
N GLU A 201 13.77 5.38 -13.86
CA GLU A 201 13.52 4.42 -14.94
C GLU A 201 12.09 4.62 -15.47
N LYS A 202 11.93 4.52 -16.79
CA LYS A 202 10.64 4.61 -17.48
C LYS A 202 10.44 3.38 -18.34
N VAL A 203 9.31 2.71 -18.16
CA VAL A 203 8.93 1.53 -18.94
C VAL A 203 7.67 1.84 -19.73
N GLU A 204 7.72 1.66 -21.04
CA GLU A 204 6.58 1.83 -21.93
C GLU A 204 5.63 0.63 -21.82
N LEU A 205 4.33 0.90 -21.67
CA LEU A 205 3.31 -0.14 -21.64
C LEU A 205 3.03 -0.67 -23.06
N ALA A 206 2.81 -1.98 -23.18
CA ALA A 206 2.58 -2.62 -24.48
C ALA A 206 1.24 -2.16 -25.10
N SER A 207 0.21 -1.96 -24.29
CA SER A 207 -1.07 -1.40 -24.70
C SER A 207 -1.27 0.01 -24.13
N LYS A 208 -1.44 0.99 -25.02
CA LYS A 208 -1.72 2.40 -24.67
C LYS A 208 -3.22 2.68 -24.53
N THR A 209 -4.00 1.68 -24.10
CA THR A 209 -5.47 1.75 -24.08
C THR A 209 -6.05 2.17 -22.74
N ILE A 210 -5.21 2.31 -21.70
CA ILE A 210 -5.71 2.60 -20.35
C ILE A 210 -6.01 4.09 -20.24
N LYS A 211 -7.30 4.42 -20.30
CA LYS A 211 -7.78 5.80 -20.24
C LYS A 211 -7.92 6.24 -18.80
N ALA A 212 -6.87 6.85 -18.25
CA ALA A 212 -6.93 7.36 -16.88
C ALA A 212 -7.92 8.53 -16.80
N GLY A 213 -8.70 8.58 -15.72
CA GLY A 213 -9.68 9.64 -15.48
C GLY A 213 -11.01 9.49 -16.22
N ARG A 214 -11.21 8.41 -16.98
CA ARG A 214 -12.53 8.03 -17.51
C ARG A 214 -13.10 6.85 -16.72
N GLY A 215 -14.25 7.07 -16.08
CA GLY A 215 -14.91 6.05 -15.27
C GLY A 215 -14.43 6.03 -13.82
N GLN A 216 -14.56 4.86 -13.18
CA GLN A 216 -14.18 4.66 -11.78
C GLN A 216 -12.67 4.41 -11.66
N VAL A 217 -12.06 4.84 -10.55
CA VAL A 217 -10.61 4.78 -10.36
C VAL A 217 -10.09 3.35 -10.29
N GLU A 218 -10.86 2.49 -9.62
CA GLU A 218 -10.62 1.05 -9.49
C GLU A 218 -10.53 0.38 -10.86
N GLY A 219 -11.39 0.81 -11.80
CA GLY A 219 -11.48 0.19 -13.11
C GLY A 219 -10.20 0.33 -13.91
N TRP A 220 -9.61 1.53 -13.95
CA TRP A 220 -8.37 1.74 -14.68
C TRP A 220 -7.13 1.28 -13.88
N LEU A 221 -7.17 1.28 -12.54
CA LEU A 221 -6.09 0.72 -11.71
C LEU A 221 -5.95 -0.80 -11.89
N VAL A 222 -7.08 -1.53 -11.95
CA VAL A 222 -7.08 -2.97 -12.26
C VAL A 222 -6.55 -3.23 -13.67
N GLN A 223 -6.88 -2.36 -14.63
CA GLN A 223 -6.32 -2.48 -15.99
C GLN A 223 -4.82 -2.18 -16.01
N LEU A 224 -4.36 -1.17 -15.28
CA LEU A 224 -2.94 -0.84 -15.13
C LEU A 224 -2.16 -2.01 -14.54
N GLU A 225 -2.68 -2.64 -13.50
CA GLU A 225 -2.06 -3.83 -12.88
C GLU A 225 -1.92 -4.98 -13.90
N LYS A 226 -3.00 -5.31 -14.62
CA LYS A 226 -2.97 -6.36 -15.65
C LYS A 226 -2.01 -6.04 -16.78
N GLU A 227 -1.99 -4.78 -17.23
CA GLU A 227 -1.13 -4.34 -18.31
C GLU A 227 0.34 -4.29 -17.89
N MET A 228 0.63 -3.93 -16.64
CA MET A 228 1.97 -4.00 -16.06
C MET A 228 2.51 -5.44 -16.11
N PHE A 229 1.75 -6.42 -15.59
CA PHE A 229 2.14 -7.83 -15.63
C PHE A 229 2.36 -8.33 -17.07
N SER A 230 1.39 -8.05 -17.96
CA SER A 230 1.46 -8.42 -19.38
C SER A 230 2.65 -7.80 -20.11
N THR A 231 2.89 -6.51 -19.91
CA THR A 231 4.00 -5.76 -20.51
C THR A 231 5.33 -6.32 -20.02
N LEU A 232 5.51 -6.49 -18.71
CA LEU A 232 6.77 -6.98 -18.15
C LEU A 232 7.06 -8.42 -18.56
N ARG A 233 6.04 -9.29 -18.71
CA ARG A 233 6.24 -10.65 -19.25
C ARG A 233 6.68 -10.62 -20.71
N LYS A 234 6.08 -9.77 -21.55
CA LYS A 234 6.48 -9.58 -22.96
C LYS A 234 7.90 -9.03 -23.07
N LEU A 235 8.21 -8.00 -22.27
CA LEU A 235 9.55 -7.43 -22.23
C LEU A 235 10.56 -8.45 -21.72
N ALA A 236 10.23 -9.28 -20.72
CA ALA A 236 11.13 -10.33 -20.24
C ALA A 236 11.51 -11.31 -21.35
N LYS A 237 10.53 -11.72 -22.16
CA LYS A 237 10.79 -12.55 -23.35
C LYS A 237 11.76 -11.84 -24.31
N ALA A 238 11.47 -10.59 -24.66
CA ALA A 238 12.30 -9.81 -25.56
C ALA A 238 13.72 -9.60 -25.01
N THR A 239 13.87 -9.40 -23.70
CA THR A 239 15.16 -9.23 -23.02
C THR A 239 16.00 -10.51 -23.09
N VAL A 240 15.39 -11.69 -22.90
CA VAL A 240 16.07 -12.99 -23.05
C VAL A 240 16.47 -13.24 -24.51
N GLU A 241 15.55 -13.07 -25.46
CA GLU A 241 15.80 -13.29 -26.89
C GLU A 241 16.88 -12.33 -27.45
N ASP A 242 16.88 -11.07 -27.03
CA ASP A 242 17.87 -10.08 -27.46
C ASP A 242 19.29 -10.44 -26.97
N TYR A 243 19.42 -10.99 -25.76
CA TYR A 243 20.71 -11.46 -25.27
C TYR A 243 21.21 -12.69 -26.05
N GLU A 244 20.34 -13.66 -26.31
CA GLU A 244 20.67 -14.86 -27.09
C GLU A 244 21.12 -14.53 -28.51
N GLN A 245 20.57 -13.48 -29.11
CA GLN A 245 20.93 -13.05 -30.47
C GLN A 245 22.25 -12.26 -30.54
N ARG A 246 22.53 -11.40 -29.55
CA ARG A 246 23.68 -10.48 -29.61
C ARG A 246 24.91 -10.97 -28.88
N GLY A 247 24.75 -11.64 -27.75
CA GLY A 247 25.84 -12.09 -26.87
C GLY A 247 26.62 -10.98 -26.15
N GLU A 248 26.44 -9.70 -26.47
CA GLU A 248 27.20 -8.58 -25.88
C GLU A 248 26.58 -8.08 -24.56
N ARG A 249 26.98 -8.69 -23.43
CA ARG A 249 26.42 -8.39 -22.09
C ARG A 249 26.57 -6.93 -21.68
N THR A 250 27.75 -6.34 -21.85
CA THR A 250 28.07 -4.98 -21.36
C THR A 250 27.24 -3.87 -22.00
N ALA A 251 26.81 -4.06 -23.25
CA ALA A 251 25.90 -3.14 -23.94
C ALA A 251 24.43 -3.49 -23.67
N TRP A 252 24.09 -4.78 -23.59
CA TRP A 252 22.73 -5.27 -23.40
C TRP A 252 22.09 -4.85 -22.07
N ILE A 253 22.87 -4.81 -20.98
CA ILE A 253 22.37 -4.45 -19.64
C ILE A 253 21.74 -3.05 -19.54
N PHE A 254 22.03 -2.15 -20.49
CA PHE A 254 21.50 -0.79 -20.51
C PHE A 254 20.32 -0.59 -21.48
N GLN A 255 19.93 -1.63 -22.22
CA GLN A 255 18.89 -1.56 -23.27
C GLN A 255 17.51 -2.03 -22.78
N HIS A 256 17.47 -2.72 -21.64
CA HIS A 256 16.26 -3.30 -21.07
C HIS A 256 16.01 -2.78 -19.65
N PRO A 257 14.77 -2.86 -19.13
CA PRO A 257 14.48 -2.48 -17.75
C PRO A 257 15.34 -3.26 -16.75
N VAL A 258 15.82 -2.57 -15.71
CA VAL A 258 16.77 -3.07 -14.70
C VAL A 258 16.30 -4.41 -14.15
N GLN A 259 15.06 -4.48 -13.67
CA GLN A 259 14.45 -5.69 -13.11
C GLN A 259 14.55 -6.89 -14.06
N LEU A 260 14.33 -6.66 -15.36
CA LEU A 260 14.32 -7.72 -16.37
C LEU A 260 15.74 -8.17 -16.73
N VAL A 261 16.69 -7.23 -16.79
CA VAL A 261 18.12 -7.54 -16.95
C VAL A 261 18.61 -8.44 -15.81
N LEU A 262 18.24 -8.13 -14.56
CA LEU A 262 18.67 -8.92 -13.40
C LEU A 262 18.16 -10.37 -13.48
N ILE A 263 16.86 -10.56 -13.72
CA ILE A 263 16.26 -11.90 -13.76
C ILE A 263 16.70 -12.70 -14.99
N ALA A 264 16.86 -12.05 -16.15
CA ALA A 264 17.40 -12.69 -17.34
C ALA A 264 18.86 -13.09 -17.13
N SER A 265 19.69 -12.24 -16.52
CA SER A 265 21.08 -12.56 -16.19
C SER A 265 21.18 -13.78 -15.26
N GLN A 266 20.34 -13.85 -14.22
CA GLN A 266 20.27 -15.03 -13.35
C GLN A 266 19.83 -16.29 -14.11
N THR A 267 18.99 -16.14 -15.14
CA THR A 267 18.55 -17.25 -15.99
C THR A 267 19.70 -17.80 -16.83
N PHE A 268 20.50 -16.93 -17.44
CA PHE A 268 21.68 -17.37 -18.21
C PHE A 268 22.75 -17.98 -17.31
N TRP A 269 22.97 -17.42 -16.13
CA TRP A 269 23.85 -18.03 -15.12
C TRP A 269 23.36 -19.43 -14.71
N THR A 270 22.06 -19.58 -14.40
CA THR A 270 21.45 -20.87 -14.05
C THR A 270 21.65 -21.89 -15.17
N ARG A 271 21.40 -21.51 -16.44
CA ARG A 271 21.60 -22.37 -17.60
C ARG A 271 23.07 -22.78 -17.80
N GLY A 272 24.01 -21.86 -17.58
CA GLY A 272 25.45 -22.15 -17.70
C GLY A 272 25.91 -23.18 -16.66
N VAL A 273 25.49 -23.00 -15.41
CA VAL A 273 25.78 -23.96 -14.33
C VAL A 273 25.11 -25.31 -14.57
N GLU A 274 23.82 -25.33 -14.96
CA GLU A 274 23.12 -26.58 -15.28
C GLU A 274 23.79 -27.34 -16.43
N ALA A 275 24.17 -26.64 -17.51
CA ALA A 275 24.90 -27.25 -18.62
C ALA A 275 26.26 -27.83 -18.20
N ALA A 276 26.97 -27.17 -17.28
CA ALA A 276 28.22 -27.69 -16.71
C ALA A 276 27.97 -28.95 -15.87
N LEU A 277 26.93 -28.97 -15.03
CA LEU A 277 26.57 -30.11 -14.19
C LEU A 277 26.00 -31.30 -14.99
N GLU A 278 25.42 -31.06 -16.16
CA GLU A 278 24.88 -32.10 -17.06
C GLU A 278 25.93 -32.74 -17.97
N SER A 279 27.20 -32.29 -17.91
CA SER A 279 28.29 -32.79 -18.76
C SER A 279 28.83 -34.19 -18.39
N GLY A 280 28.26 -34.85 -17.37
CA GLY A 280 28.59 -36.22 -17.02
C GLY A 280 30.00 -36.36 -16.41
N ALA A 281 30.91 -37.03 -17.12
CA ALA A 281 32.28 -37.24 -16.61
C ALA A 281 33.12 -35.95 -16.57
N ASP A 282 32.75 -34.94 -17.38
CA ASP A 282 33.52 -33.70 -17.56
C ASP A 282 33.10 -32.59 -16.59
N VAL A 283 32.21 -32.87 -15.63
CA VAL A 283 31.67 -31.88 -14.68
C VAL A 283 32.76 -31.07 -13.97
N PRO A 284 33.84 -31.66 -13.45
CA PRO A 284 34.89 -30.89 -12.77
C PRO A 284 35.61 -29.89 -13.68
N GLU A 285 35.75 -30.21 -14.96
CA GLU A 285 36.38 -29.32 -15.95
C GLU A 285 35.41 -28.22 -16.38
N ARG A 286 34.18 -28.58 -16.74
CA ARG A 286 33.15 -27.62 -17.15
C ARG A 286 32.76 -26.64 -16.05
N MET A 287 32.75 -27.08 -14.79
CA MET A 287 32.50 -26.19 -13.65
C MET A 287 33.63 -25.17 -13.45
N LYS A 288 34.88 -25.53 -13.72
CA LYS A 288 36.00 -24.58 -13.73
C LYS A 288 35.93 -23.61 -14.91
N GLU A 289 35.52 -24.07 -16.09
CA GLU A 289 35.25 -23.15 -17.21
C GLU A 289 34.14 -22.15 -16.85
N GLN A 290 33.06 -22.60 -16.21
CA GLN A 290 31.98 -21.73 -15.75
C GLN A 290 32.45 -20.76 -14.65
N GLN A 291 33.36 -21.18 -13.78
CA GLN A 291 34.01 -20.32 -12.80
C GLN A 291 34.77 -19.18 -13.48
N GLU A 292 35.64 -19.48 -14.45
CA GLU A 292 36.40 -18.47 -15.21
C GLU A 292 35.47 -17.51 -15.97
N ILE A 293 34.38 -18.03 -16.56
CA ILE A 293 33.35 -17.19 -17.20
C ILE A 293 32.75 -16.18 -16.20
N ASN A 294 32.45 -16.61 -14.98
CA ASN A 294 31.90 -15.72 -13.95
C ASN A 294 32.91 -14.64 -13.54
N TYR A 295 34.19 -14.98 -13.40
CA TYR A 295 35.25 -14.01 -13.11
C TYR A 295 35.42 -12.99 -14.23
N GLN A 296 35.48 -13.42 -15.49
CA GLN A 296 35.61 -12.53 -16.64
C GLN A 296 34.41 -11.57 -16.75
N GLN A 297 33.20 -12.10 -16.59
CA GLN A 297 31.99 -11.28 -16.62
C GLN A 297 31.96 -10.22 -15.50
N LEU A 298 32.44 -10.57 -14.30
CA LEU A 298 32.59 -9.61 -13.21
C LEU A 298 33.62 -8.53 -13.51
N GLU A 299 34.75 -8.90 -14.13
CA GLU A 299 35.78 -7.95 -14.55
C GLU A 299 35.25 -6.99 -15.61
N ASP A 300 34.49 -7.49 -16.60
CA ASP A 300 33.85 -6.68 -17.62
C ASP A 300 32.88 -5.65 -17.00
N LEU A 301 32.05 -6.08 -16.04
CA LEU A 301 31.16 -5.18 -15.30
C LEU A 301 31.95 -4.17 -14.44
N ALA A 302 33.00 -4.61 -13.76
CA ALA A 302 33.88 -3.72 -12.99
C ALA A 302 34.50 -2.64 -13.88
N GLY A 303 34.93 -3.00 -15.11
CA GLY A 303 35.45 -2.07 -16.10
C GLY A 303 34.44 -0.99 -16.54
N LEU A 304 33.13 -1.26 -16.47
CA LEU A 304 32.09 -0.28 -16.76
C LEU A 304 31.94 0.79 -15.67
N THR A 305 32.35 0.50 -14.42
CA THR A 305 32.16 1.42 -13.29
C THR A 305 32.94 2.73 -13.45
N GLY A 306 34.06 2.71 -14.18
CA GLY A 306 34.85 3.90 -14.50
C GLY A 306 34.24 4.82 -15.56
N ARG A 307 33.17 4.41 -16.24
CA ARG A 307 32.51 5.20 -17.29
C ARG A 307 31.53 6.23 -16.71
N LYS A 308 31.22 7.26 -17.50
CA LYS A 308 30.20 8.26 -17.13
C LYS A 308 28.79 7.69 -17.34
N LEU A 309 28.22 7.13 -16.28
CA LEU A 309 26.89 6.50 -16.28
C LEU A 309 25.80 7.41 -15.68
N SER A 310 24.56 7.25 -16.13
CA SER A 310 23.39 7.88 -15.51
C SER A 310 23.09 7.27 -14.12
N LYS A 311 22.22 7.90 -13.32
CA LYS A 311 21.83 7.37 -12.00
C LYS A 311 21.23 5.96 -12.11
N VAL A 312 20.33 5.75 -13.06
CA VAL A 312 19.70 4.44 -13.32
C VAL A 312 20.74 3.42 -13.77
N GLN A 313 21.62 3.78 -14.71
CA GLN A 313 22.67 2.88 -15.20
C GLN A 313 23.66 2.46 -14.10
N ARG A 314 24.03 3.38 -13.19
CA ARG A 314 24.83 3.03 -12.00
C ARG A 314 24.07 2.09 -11.08
N GLY A 315 22.76 2.30 -10.90
CA GLY A 315 21.88 1.41 -10.15
C GLY A 315 21.87 -0.01 -10.70
N VAL A 316 21.68 -0.17 -12.02
CA VAL A 316 21.79 -1.47 -12.72
C VAL A 316 23.12 -2.12 -12.42
N LEU A 317 24.22 -1.39 -12.68
CA LEU A 317 25.56 -1.95 -12.60
C LEU A 317 25.91 -2.41 -11.18
N SER A 318 25.66 -1.56 -10.18
CA SER A 318 25.89 -1.89 -8.77
C SER A 318 25.09 -3.12 -8.33
N THR A 319 23.84 -3.21 -8.80
CA THR A 319 22.95 -4.30 -8.45
C THR A 319 23.36 -5.61 -9.12
N LEU A 320 23.74 -5.55 -10.40
CA LEU A 320 24.18 -6.70 -11.16
C LEU A 320 25.52 -7.24 -10.61
N ILE A 321 26.48 -6.37 -10.30
CA ILE A 321 27.75 -6.77 -9.66
C ILE A 321 27.48 -7.51 -8.34
N THR A 322 26.54 -7.02 -7.52
CA THR A 322 26.18 -7.68 -6.25
C THR A 322 25.65 -9.10 -6.46
N ILE A 323 24.81 -9.30 -7.47
CA ILE A 323 24.25 -10.61 -7.81
C ILE A 323 25.32 -11.53 -8.42
N ASP A 324 26.15 -11.01 -9.32
CA ASP A 324 27.19 -11.80 -9.98
C ASP A 324 28.30 -12.22 -9.02
N VAL A 325 28.66 -11.39 -8.04
CA VAL A 325 29.61 -11.76 -6.97
C VAL A 325 29.08 -12.96 -6.20
N HIS A 326 27.80 -12.93 -5.83
CA HIS A 326 27.15 -14.07 -5.18
C HIS A 326 27.13 -15.30 -6.10
N GLY A 327 26.76 -15.15 -7.37
CA GLY A 327 26.76 -16.25 -8.35
C GLY A 327 28.14 -16.89 -8.55
N ARG A 328 29.21 -16.08 -8.55
CA ARG A 328 30.59 -16.56 -8.54
C ARG A 328 30.88 -17.35 -7.27
N ASP A 329 30.61 -16.79 -6.09
CA ASP A 329 30.88 -17.44 -4.81
C ASP A 329 30.17 -18.79 -4.67
N LEU A 330 28.95 -18.90 -5.22
CA LEU A 330 28.23 -20.17 -5.27
C LEU A 330 28.92 -21.21 -6.17
N VAL A 331 29.45 -20.78 -7.32
CA VAL A 331 30.20 -21.68 -8.22
C VAL A 331 31.52 -22.10 -7.57
N ASP A 332 32.23 -21.18 -6.92
CA ASP A 332 33.45 -21.48 -6.15
C ASP A 332 33.16 -22.56 -5.08
N GLU A 333 32.10 -22.37 -4.29
CA GLU A 333 31.66 -23.34 -3.28
C GLU A 333 31.31 -24.71 -3.91
N MET A 334 30.65 -24.74 -5.07
CA MET A 334 30.29 -25.99 -5.75
C MET A 334 31.50 -26.73 -6.31
N VAL A 335 32.49 -25.99 -6.84
CA VAL A 335 33.76 -26.56 -7.32
C VAL A 335 34.56 -27.16 -6.15
N ASP A 336 34.68 -26.44 -5.05
CA ASP A 336 35.41 -26.90 -3.85
C ASP A 336 34.76 -28.15 -3.24
N ASN A 337 33.43 -28.19 -3.20
CA ASN A 337 32.66 -29.33 -2.69
C ASN A 337 32.46 -30.47 -3.71
N ARG A 338 32.95 -30.31 -4.94
CA ARG A 338 32.85 -31.31 -6.04
C ARG A 338 31.42 -31.77 -6.32
N VAL A 339 30.50 -30.82 -6.45
CA VAL A 339 29.12 -31.11 -6.84
C VAL A 339 29.11 -31.77 -8.23
N ALA A 340 28.56 -32.99 -8.32
CA ALA A 340 28.73 -33.85 -9.48
C ALA A 340 27.49 -33.96 -10.39
N GLY A 341 26.39 -33.27 -10.06
CA GLY A 341 25.20 -33.30 -10.92
C GLY A 341 24.08 -32.32 -10.55
N PRO A 342 23.09 -32.15 -11.44
CA PRO A 342 22.04 -31.12 -11.32
C PRO A 342 20.97 -31.45 -10.26
N THR A 343 20.92 -32.68 -9.76
CA THR A 343 20.01 -33.09 -8.69
C THR A 343 20.63 -33.03 -7.31
N GLU A 344 21.92 -32.71 -7.21
CA GLU A 344 22.62 -32.67 -5.93
C GLU A 344 22.21 -31.45 -5.11
N PHE A 345 22.15 -31.63 -3.79
CA PHE A 345 21.72 -30.60 -2.85
C PHE A 345 22.56 -29.32 -2.94
N GLY A 346 23.86 -29.43 -3.25
CA GLY A 346 24.74 -28.27 -3.43
C GLY A 346 24.23 -27.28 -4.49
N TRP A 347 23.59 -27.78 -5.55
CA TRP A 347 22.94 -26.98 -6.57
C TRP A 347 21.47 -26.71 -6.27
N THR A 348 20.70 -27.74 -5.90
CA THR A 348 19.25 -27.59 -5.74
C THR A 348 18.88 -26.67 -4.58
N LYS A 349 19.76 -26.47 -3.58
CA LYS A 349 19.54 -25.51 -2.48
C LYS A 349 19.51 -24.05 -2.95
N GLN A 350 20.11 -23.75 -4.12
CA GLN A 350 20.21 -22.40 -4.66
C GLN A 350 18.90 -21.94 -5.30
N LEU A 351 18.72 -20.62 -5.33
CA LEU A 351 17.61 -19.99 -6.06
C LEU A 351 17.97 -19.96 -7.55
N ARG A 352 17.20 -20.67 -8.35
CA ARG A 352 17.44 -20.90 -9.78
C ARG A 352 16.35 -20.24 -10.60
N CYS A 353 16.72 -19.61 -11.70
CA CYS A 353 15.78 -18.94 -12.60
C CYS A 353 15.80 -19.62 -13.95
N ASN A 354 14.64 -20.00 -14.47
CA ASN A 354 14.52 -20.71 -15.73
C ASN A 354 13.44 -20.05 -16.58
N TRP A 355 13.75 -19.84 -17.86
CA TRP A 355 12.76 -19.46 -18.87
C TRP A 355 12.20 -20.73 -19.52
N GLU A 356 10.91 -20.99 -19.31
CA GLU A 356 10.20 -22.20 -19.75
C GLU A 356 8.91 -21.84 -20.48
N GLN A 357 8.32 -22.78 -21.23
CA GLN A 357 6.96 -22.61 -21.74
C GLN A 357 5.94 -22.77 -20.60
N ASP A 358 4.98 -21.87 -20.54
CA ASP A 358 3.89 -21.90 -19.55
C ASP A 358 2.63 -22.57 -20.13
N THR A 359 1.63 -22.78 -19.28
CA THR A 359 0.37 -23.45 -19.62
C THR A 359 -0.43 -22.78 -20.74
N ASP A 360 -0.20 -21.49 -20.99
CA ASP A 360 -0.82 -20.72 -22.07
C ASP A 360 -0.06 -20.83 -23.40
N GLY A 361 0.99 -21.64 -23.46
CA GLY A 361 1.84 -21.82 -24.64
C GLY A 361 2.84 -20.69 -24.87
N HIS A 362 2.88 -19.67 -24.00
CA HIS A 362 3.85 -18.59 -24.06
C HIS A 362 4.99 -18.80 -23.07
N GLY A 363 6.18 -18.28 -23.37
CA GLY A 363 7.32 -18.32 -22.45
C GLY A 363 7.03 -17.56 -21.14
N ASN A 364 7.52 -18.08 -20.03
CA ASN A 364 7.40 -17.49 -18.71
C ASN A 364 8.65 -17.77 -17.87
N MET A 365 8.92 -16.90 -16.90
CA MET A 365 10.02 -17.02 -15.97
C MET A 365 9.57 -17.78 -14.73
N PHE A 366 10.32 -18.82 -14.37
CA PHE A 366 10.10 -19.62 -13.18
C PHE A 366 11.27 -19.51 -12.23
N ILE A 367 10.96 -19.34 -10.95
CA ILE A 367 11.93 -19.40 -9.86
C ILE A 367 11.81 -20.79 -9.21
N ARG A 368 12.92 -21.50 -9.09
CA ARG A 368 13.02 -22.83 -8.50
C ARG A 368 13.99 -22.80 -7.33
N GLN A 369 13.61 -23.39 -6.20
CA GLN A 369 14.52 -23.62 -5.08
C GLN A 369 14.14 -24.90 -4.39
N ASN A 370 15.10 -25.81 -4.23
CA ASN A 370 14.88 -27.17 -3.77
C ASN A 370 13.74 -27.82 -4.59
N ASN A 371 12.65 -28.20 -3.93
CA ASN A 371 11.46 -28.78 -4.55
C ASN A 371 10.36 -27.74 -4.85
N SER A 372 10.60 -26.45 -4.58
CA SER A 372 9.64 -25.36 -4.78
C SER A 372 9.79 -24.76 -6.17
N ARG A 373 8.66 -24.40 -6.78
CA ARG A 373 8.57 -23.77 -8.09
C ARG A 373 7.53 -22.66 -8.04
N PHE A 374 7.91 -21.46 -8.42
CA PHE A 374 7.06 -20.28 -8.44
C PHE A 374 7.11 -19.60 -9.81
N VAL A 375 5.99 -19.06 -10.26
CA VAL A 375 5.95 -18.15 -11.40
C VAL A 375 6.53 -16.81 -10.96
N TYR A 376 7.38 -16.19 -11.77
CA TYR A 376 7.87 -14.85 -11.47
C TYR A 376 6.70 -13.86 -11.40
N GLY A 377 6.67 -13.03 -10.37
CA GLY A 377 5.52 -12.17 -10.11
C GLY A 377 5.26 -11.13 -11.20
N TYR A 378 6.32 -10.57 -11.82
CA TYR A 378 6.23 -9.42 -12.74
C TYR A 378 5.55 -8.16 -12.14
N GLU A 379 5.60 -7.99 -10.82
CA GLU A 379 5.34 -6.70 -10.19
C GLU A 379 6.47 -5.74 -10.60
N TYR A 380 6.15 -4.52 -11.05
CA TYR A 380 7.19 -3.56 -11.38
C TYR A 380 7.85 -3.05 -10.09
N LEU A 381 9.15 -3.29 -9.96
CA LEU A 381 9.94 -2.89 -8.79
C LEU A 381 10.80 -1.65 -9.06
N GLY A 382 10.93 -1.23 -10.32
CA GLY A 382 11.86 -0.17 -10.71
C GLY A 382 13.34 -0.59 -10.60
N ALA A 383 14.22 0.41 -10.51
CA ALA A 383 15.67 0.20 -10.46
C ALA A 383 16.19 0.10 -9.02
N GLN A 384 15.46 -0.64 -8.17
CA GLN A 384 15.82 -0.83 -6.76
C GLN A 384 17.15 -1.55 -6.60
N GLY A 385 17.95 -1.10 -5.62
CA GLY A 385 19.20 -1.78 -5.26
C GLY A 385 18.96 -3.14 -4.63
N ARG A 386 19.95 -4.03 -4.70
CA ARG A 386 19.96 -5.29 -3.97
C ARG A 386 20.91 -5.23 -2.79
N LEU A 387 20.53 -5.89 -1.71
CA LEU A 387 21.42 -6.16 -0.59
C LEU A 387 22.42 -7.24 -0.98
N VAL A 388 23.58 -7.22 -0.35
CA VAL A 388 24.59 -8.28 -0.49
C VAL A 388 23.99 -9.59 0.03
N ILE A 389 24.07 -10.64 -0.79
CA ILE A 389 23.56 -11.96 -0.45
C ILE A 389 24.65 -12.69 0.33
N THR A 390 24.31 -13.10 1.55
CA THR A 390 25.21 -13.83 2.45
C THR A 390 24.71 -15.27 2.63
N PRO A 391 25.54 -16.19 3.15
CA PRO A 391 25.08 -17.54 3.49
C PRO A 391 23.94 -17.58 4.52
N LEU A 392 23.73 -16.50 5.28
CA LEU A 392 22.54 -16.37 6.13
C LEU A 392 21.29 -16.04 5.28
N THR A 393 21.43 -15.14 4.31
CA THR A 393 20.36 -14.79 3.36
C THR A 393 19.88 -16.02 2.58
N ASP A 394 20.79 -16.88 2.10
CA ASP A 394 20.41 -18.10 1.38
C ASP A 394 19.59 -19.07 2.23
N ARG A 395 19.97 -19.23 3.50
CA ARG A 395 19.20 -20.05 4.46
C ARG A 395 17.82 -19.48 4.72
N VAL A 396 17.69 -18.15 4.76
CA VAL A 396 16.40 -17.46 4.87
C VAL A 396 15.56 -17.73 3.63
N TYR A 397 16.13 -17.62 2.42
CA TYR A 397 15.40 -17.95 1.18
C TYR A 397 14.90 -19.39 1.17
N MET A 398 15.74 -20.37 1.52
CA MET A 398 15.31 -21.76 1.60
C MET A 398 14.14 -21.99 2.56
N THR A 399 14.16 -21.30 3.70
CA THR A 399 13.11 -21.40 4.72
C THR A 399 11.82 -20.78 4.20
N ILE A 400 11.88 -19.59 3.61
CA ILE A 400 10.72 -18.88 3.07
C ILE A 400 10.13 -19.64 1.88
N THR A 401 10.94 -20.07 0.91
CA THR A 401 10.44 -20.82 -0.26
C THR A 401 9.91 -22.20 0.10
N GLY A 402 10.44 -22.83 1.15
CA GLY A 402 9.90 -24.05 1.73
C GLY A 402 8.54 -23.82 2.40
N ALA A 403 8.43 -22.78 3.24
CA ALA A 403 7.18 -22.42 3.91
C ALA A 403 6.08 -22.02 2.92
N LEU A 404 6.41 -21.18 1.93
CA LEU A 404 5.49 -20.74 0.89
C LEU A 404 4.93 -21.92 0.09
N LYS A 405 5.76 -22.92 -0.24
CA LYS A 405 5.29 -24.14 -0.92
C LYS A 405 4.26 -24.91 -0.07
N LEU A 406 4.38 -24.85 1.25
CA LEU A 406 3.46 -25.50 2.19
C LEU A 406 2.29 -24.61 2.60
N TYR A 407 2.13 -23.43 1.99
CA TYR A 407 1.13 -22.43 2.36
C TYR A 407 1.23 -21.98 3.84
N LEU A 408 2.46 -21.96 4.38
CA LEU A 408 2.76 -21.51 5.73
C LEU A 408 3.42 -20.13 5.71
N GLY A 409 3.26 -19.40 6.81
CA GLY A 409 4.09 -18.23 7.09
C GLY A 409 5.52 -18.64 7.45
N ALA A 410 6.47 -17.73 7.24
CA ALA A 410 7.84 -17.83 7.73
C ALA A 410 8.02 -16.76 8.83
N ALA A 411 8.57 -17.16 9.97
CA ALA A 411 8.81 -16.30 11.13
C ALA A 411 10.28 -16.30 11.51
#